data_AF-A0A535KW36-F1
#
_entry.id   AF-A0A535KW36-F1
#
_cell.length_a   1.000
_cell.length_b   1.000
_cell.length_c   1.000
_cell.angle_alpha   90.00
_cell.angle_beta   90.00
_cell.angle_gamma   90.00
#
_symmetry.space_group_name_H-M   'P 1'
#
loop_
_entity.id
_entity.type
_entity.pdbx_description
1 polymer ?
#
loop_
_entity_poly.entity_id
_entity_poly.type
_entity_poly.pdbx_seq_one_letter_code
_entity_poly.pdbx_strand_id
1 'polypeptide(L)'
;MTGTAGKLTAQLNNSLVTNQVDLTPVCGSILAFFNRGILSTQSVAHMLPLDASGAPSSPDLIKHISTKGDPLRLRLAGEMLDALELLLNRAKAEGGTCYAALYELADQELVARLQDSPFVHLILSNTGPDDATDKQARALLHASRLDITDRMLKSGHIGHLRFKESCTWISMAIHRQC
;
A
#
# COMPACT_ATOMS: atom_id res chain seq x y z
N MET A 1 -1.32 13.65 29.32
CA MET A 1 -2.50 13.05 29.98
C MET A 1 -2.06 12.51 31.32
N THR A 2 -2.88 12.65 32.37
CA THR A 2 -2.62 12.11 33.71
C THR A 2 -3.81 11.27 34.18
N GLY A 3 -3.59 10.34 35.11
CA GLY A 3 -4.65 9.54 35.70
C GLY A 3 -4.53 8.04 35.40
N THR A 4 -5.59 7.29 35.73
CA THR A 4 -5.66 5.83 35.58
C THR A 4 -6.38 5.44 34.29
N ALA A 5 -6.18 4.19 33.83
CA ALA A 5 -6.87 3.64 32.67
C ALA A 5 -8.39 3.84 32.78
N GLY A 6 -9.02 4.37 31.72
CA GLY A 6 -10.44 4.71 31.70
C GLY A 6 -10.83 6.03 32.40
N LYS A 7 -9.88 6.73 33.04
CA LYS A 7 -10.08 8.02 33.73
C LYS A 7 -8.94 9.00 33.46
N LEU A 8 -8.50 9.07 32.21
CA LEU A 8 -7.44 9.98 31.80
C LEU A 8 -7.97 11.43 31.76
N THR A 9 -7.18 12.34 32.29
CA THR A 9 -7.43 13.79 32.28
C THR A 9 -6.36 14.49 31.45
N ALA A 10 -6.76 15.56 30.74
CA ALA A 10 -5.84 16.36 29.96
C ALA A 10 -4.88 17.12 30.89
N GLN A 11 -3.57 17.04 30.61
CA GLN A 11 -2.55 17.76 31.37
C GLN A 11 -2.23 19.08 30.66
N LEU A 12 -3.18 20.01 30.74
CA LEU A 12 -3.13 21.28 29.99
C LEU A 12 -1.92 22.14 30.36
N ASN A 13 -1.46 22.07 31.62
CA ASN A 13 -0.29 22.83 32.07
C ASN A 13 1.03 22.42 31.39
N ASN A 14 1.04 21.24 30.75
CA ASN A 14 2.17 20.74 29.96
C ASN A 14 1.83 20.69 28.45
N SER A 15 0.71 21.28 28.02
CA SER A 15 0.39 21.32 26.60
C SER A 15 1.26 22.36 25.91
N LEU A 16 1.91 21.94 24.82
CA LEU A 16 2.58 22.85 23.89
C LEU A 16 1.73 22.92 22.63
N VAL A 17 1.47 24.14 22.17
CA VAL A 17 0.86 24.37 20.86
C VAL A 17 1.99 24.60 19.87
N THR A 18 2.09 23.72 18.88
CA THR A 18 3.03 23.91 17.76
C THR A 18 2.41 24.83 16.72
N ASN A 19 3.23 25.35 15.81
CA ASN A 19 2.71 26.01 14.63
C ASN A 19 1.79 25.07 13.83
N GLN A 20 0.85 25.66 13.11
CA GLN A 20 0.13 24.95 12.07
C GLN A 20 1.14 24.48 11.01
N VAL A 21 0.93 23.26 10.53
CA VAL A 21 1.73 22.65 9.45
C VAL A 21 0.78 22.16 8.37
N ASP A 22 1.19 22.35 7.12
CA ASP A 22 0.51 21.74 5.99
C ASP A 22 1.12 20.36 5.73
N LEU A 23 0.26 19.34 5.66
CA LEU A 23 0.68 18.01 5.29
C LEU A 23 0.76 17.94 3.77
N THR A 24 1.97 17.81 3.25
CA THR A 24 2.22 17.64 1.82
C THR A 24 3.28 16.56 1.61
N PRO A 25 3.28 15.88 0.46
CA PRO A 25 4.35 14.95 0.13
C PRO A 25 5.67 15.63 -0.22
N VAL A 26 5.72 16.97 -0.34
CA VAL A 26 6.91 17.70 -0.80
C VAL A 26 7.93 17.87 0.33
N CYS A 27 9.11 17.29 0.15
CA CYS A 27 10.27 17.46 1.01
C CYS A 27 11.48 17.90 0.16
N GLY A 28 11.60 19.21 -0.07
CA GLY A 28 12.63 19.76 -0.95
C GLY A 28 12.49 19.22 -2.38
N SER A 29 13.51 18.52 -2.87
CA SER A 29 13.51 17.87 -4.20
C SER A 29 12.96 16.44 -4.19
N ILE A 30 12.47 15.95 -3.04
CA ILE A 30 11.97 14.59 -2.84
C ILE A 30 10.47 14.66 -2.58
N LEU A 31 9.73 13.69 -3.13
CA LEU A 31 8.35 13.44 -2.75
C LEU A 31 8.29 12.22 -1.83
N ALA A 32 7.69 12.38 -0.65
CA ALA A 32 7.52 11.34 0.35
C ALA A 32 6.01 11.10 0.57
N PHE A 33 5.55 9.93 0.19
CA PHE A 33 4.15 9.52 0.31
C PHE A 33 4.02 8.45 1.38
N PHE A 34 2.94 8.52 2.16
CA PHE A 34 2.69 7.57 3.23
C PHE A 34 1.29 6.96 3.08
N ASN A 35 1.20 5.65 3.31
CA ASN A 35 -0.06 5.03 3.69
C ASN A 35 -0.30 5.26 5.20
N ARG A 36 -1.52 4.99 5.66
CA ARG A 36 -1.84 5.01 7.09
C ARG A 36 -1.60 3.66 7.78
N GLY A 37 -1.13 2.67 7.01
CA GLY A 37 -0.94 1.29 7.42
C GLY A 37 -2.26 0.57 7.72
N ILE A 38 -2.35 -0.71 7.35
CA ILE A 38 -3.47 -1.59 7.74
C ILE A 38 -3.26 -2.12 9.18
N LEU A 39 -2.06 -1.96 9.74
CA LEU A 39 -1.64 -2.56 10.99
C LEU A 39 -2.43 -2.01 12.19
N SER A 40 -3.47 -2.74 12.60
CA SER A 40 -4.02 -2.89 13.95
C SER A 40 -3.99 -1.66 14.85
N THR A 41 -4.29 -0.48 14.31
CA THR A 41 -4.47 0.70 15.15
C THR A 41 -5.82 0.59 15.85
N GLN A 42 -5.87 1.03 17.10
CA GLN A 42 -7.15 1.17 17.81
C GLN A 42 -8.14 2.06 17.05
N SER A 43 -7.62 2.96 16.20
CA SER A 43 -8.45 3.70 15.26
C SER A 43 -9.21 2.76 14.35
N VAL A 44 -8.53 1.93 13.54
CA VAL A 44 -9.20 0.99 12.60
C VAL A 44 -10.15 0.04 13.34
N ALA A 45 -9.75 -0.47 14.50
CA ALA A 45 -10.59 -1.35 15.33
C ALA A 45 -11.95 -0.72 15.67
N HIS A 46 -11.98 0.58 16.01
CA HIS A 46 -13.23 1.29 16.32
C HIS A 46 -14.13 1.57 15.11
N MET A 47 -13.63 1.42 13.88
CA MET A 47 -14.45 1.54 12.66
C MET A 47 -15.11 0.23 12.24
N LEU A 48 -14.71 -0.88 12.83
CA LEU A 48 -15.21 -2.20 12.46
C LEU A 48 -16.29 -2.65 13.45
N PRO A 49 -17.34 -3.35 12.98
CA PRO A 49 -18.26 -4.03 13.88
C PRO A 49 -17.52 -5.12 14.66
N LEU A 50 -18.04 -5.46 15.84
CA LEU A 50 -17.51 -6.56 16.63
C LEU A 50 -18.08 -7.89 16.12
N ASP A 51 -17.25 -8.92 16.11
CA ASP A 51 -17.64 -10.30 15.84
C ASP A 51 -18.27 -10.96 17.08
N ALA A 52 -18.63 -12.25 16.96
CA ALA A 52 -19.23 -13.01 18.04
C ALA A 52 -18.33 -13.17 19.28
N SER A 53 -17.02 -12.96 19.14
CA SER A 53 -16.04 -12.98 20.23
C SER A 53 -15.84 -11.61 20.89
N GLY A 54 -16.49 -10.56 20.36
CA GLY A 54 -16.32 -9.17 20.81
C GLY A 54 -15.06 -8.51 20.24
N ALA A 55 -14.41 -9.10 19.23
CA ALA A 55 -13.24 -8.54 18.56
C ALA A 55 -13.65 -7.81 17.26
N PRO A 56 -12.88 -6.81 16.79
CA PRO A 56 -13.13 -6.18 15.49
C PRO A 56 -13.17 -7.23 14.35
N SER A 57 -14.22 -7.18 13.53
CA SER A 57 -14.49 -8.17 12.49
C SER A 57 -13.47 -8.12 11.33
N SER A 58 -12.60 -9.13 11.26
CA SER A 58 -11.67 -9.31 10.13
C SER A 58 -12.37 -9.49 8.78
N PRO A 59 -13.48 -10.25 8.66
CA PRO A 59 -14.21 -10.32 7.39
C PRO A 59 -14.73 -8.96 6.90
N ASP A 60 -15.22 -8.12 7.81
CA ASP A 60 -15.69 -6.78 7.44
C ASP A 60 -14.51 -5.88 7.02
N LEU A 61 -13.35 -5.99 7.69
CA LEU A 61 -12.14 -5.30 7.25
C LEU A 61 -11.75 -5.70 5.83
N ILE A 62 -11.71 -7.01 5.51
CA ILE A 62 -11.41 -7.51 4.18
C ILE A 62 -12.40 -6.95 3.15
N LYS A 63 -13.70 -6.94 3.48
CA LYS A 63 -14.75 -6.37 2.62
C LYS A 63 -14.51 -4.89 2.34
N HIS A 64 -14.23 -4.09 3.36
CA HIS A 64 -13.95 -2.66 3.20
C HIS A 64 -12.72 -2.43 2.31
N ILE A 65 -11.57 -3.08 2.60
CA ILE A 65 -10.33 -2.87 1.82
C ILE A 65 -10.41 -3.42 0.40
N SER A 66 -11.31 -4.37 0.13
CA SER A 66 -11.53 -4.92 -1.22
C SER A 66 -12.52 -4.08 -2.05
N THR A 67 -13.25 -3.15 -1.42
CA THR A 67 -14.29 -2.36 -2.09
C THR A 67 -13.71 -1.06 -2.65
N LYS A 68 -13.90 -0.81 -3.95
CA LYS A 68 -13.49 0.44 -4.61
C LYS A 68 -14.24 1.64 -4.07
N GLY A 69 -13.50 2.71 -3.76
CA GLY A 69 -14.06 3.95 -3.24
C GLY A 69 -14.54 3.88 -1.79
N ASP A 70 -14.34 2.76 -1.10
CA ASP A 70 -14.72 2.63 0.31
C ASP A 70 -13.93 3.63 1.18
N PRO A 71 -14.60 4.39 2.07
CA PRO A 71 -13.93 5.40 2.89
C PRO A 71 -12.82 4.85 3.78
N LEU A 72 -12.98 3.64 4.34
CA LEU A 72 -11.95 3.01 5.16
C LEU A 72 -10.77 2.59 4.28
N ARG A 73 -11.01 2.05 3.08
CA ARG A 73 -9.94 1.74 2.11
C ARG A 73 -9.15 2.98 1.73
N LEU A 74 -9.82 4.06 1.31
CA LEU A 74 -9.18 5.32 0.93
C LEU A 74 -8.37 5.92 2.08
N ARG A 75 -8.94 5.86 3.29
CA ARG A 75 -8.24 6.30 4.50
C ARG A 75 -6.98 5.49 4.77
N LEU A 76 -7.02 4.16 4.61
CA LEU A 76 -5.87 3.27 4.84
C LEU A 76 -4.79 3.44 3.76
N ALA A 77 -5.21 3.58 2.50
CA ALA A 77 -4.32 3.82 1.37
C ALA A 77 -3.53 5.12 1.54
N GLY A 78 -4.11 6.13 2.20
CA GLY A 78 -3.47 7.43 2.36
C GLY A 78 -3.17 8.03 0.99
N GLU A 79 -1.95 8.49 0.79
CA GLU A 79 -1.51 9.12 -0.47
C GLU A 79 -0.82 8.12 -1.42
N MET A 80 -0.79 6.82 -1.10
CA MET A 80 -0.07 5.82 -1.91
C MET A 80 -0.68 5.62 -3.29
N LEU A 81 -2.01 5.73 -3.41
CA LEU A 81 -2.67 5.64 -4.72
C LEU A 81 -2.24 6.80 -5.62
N ASP A 82 -2.24 8.02 -5.07
CA ASP A 82 -1.81 9.22 -5.79
C ASP A 82 -0.32 9.13 -6.18
N ALA A 83 0.53 8.60 -5.29
CA ALA A 83 1.95 8.39 -5.56
C ALA A 83 2.18 7.45 -6.76
N LEU A 84 1.47 6.32 -6.77
CA LEU A 84 1.58 5.35 -7.85
C LEU A 84 1.05 5.92 -9.16
N GLU A 85 -0.10 6.59 -9.13
CA GLU A 85 -0.66 7.25 -10.30
C GLU A 85 0.27 8.31 -10.85
N LEU A 86 0.87 9.13 -9.99
CA LEU A 86 1.85 10.15 -10.38
C LEU A 86 3.03 9.53 -11.14
N LEU A 87 3.60 8.44 -10.62
CA LEU A 87 4.74 7.78 -11.24
C LEU A 87 4.38 7.17 -12.61
N LEU A 88 3.25 6.44 -12.70
CA LEU A 88 2.78 5.85 -13.95
C LEU A 88 2.41 6.92 -14.99
N ASN A 89 1.70 7.97 -14.57
CA ASN A 89 1.30 9.06 -15.45
C ASN A 89 2.51 9.84 -15.96
N ARG A 90 3.52 10.08 -15.11
CA ARG A 90 4.76 10.74 -15.52
C ARG A 90 5.50 9.93 -16.57
N ALA A 91 5.69 8.63 -16.35
CA ALA A 91 6.34 7.76 -17.32
C ALA A 91 5.59 7.74 -18.66
N LYS A 92 4.25 7.62 -18.62
CA LYS A 92 3.40 7.69 -19.81
C LYS A 92 3.54 9.01 -20.57
N ALA A 93 3.50 10.14 -19.86
CA ALA A 93 3.54 11.47 -20.45
C ALA A 93 4.91 11.80 -21.06
N GLU A 94 5.98 11.28 -20.46
CA GLU A 94 7.36 11.59 -20.86
C GLU A 94 8.00 10.52 -21.73
N GLY A 95 7.28 9.46 -22.10
CA GLY A 95 7.84 8.32 -22.83
C GLY A 95 8.89 7.54 -22.02
N GLY A 96 8.81 7.58 -20.69
CA GLY A 96 9.69 6.87 -19.77
C GLY A 96 9.24 5.44 -19.50
N THR A 97 10.17 4.67 -18.95
CA THR A 97 9.95 3.27 -18.58
C THR A 97 9.91 3.12 -17.06
N CYS A 98 9.00 2.28 -16.55
CA CYS A 98 8.86 1.97 -15.14
C CYS A 98 9.35 0.55 -14.84
N TYR A 99 10.19 0.39 -13.83
CA TYR A 99 10.57 -0.91 -13.30
C TYR A 99 9.94 -1.08 -11.93
N ALA A 100 9.05 -2.05 -11.80
CA ALA A 100 8.33 -2.35 -10.57
C ALA A 100 8.72 -3.72 -10.04
N ALA A 101 8.70 -3.87 -8.72
CA ALA A 101 8.87 -5.17 -8.11
C ALA A 101 7.95 -5.34 -6.91
N LEU A 102 7.14 -6.40 -6.95
CA LEU A 102 6.02 -6.67 -6.05
C LEU A 102 6.15 -8.08 -5.47
N TYR A 103 5.67 -8.27 -4.24
CA TYR A 103 5.66 -9.58 -3.57
C TYR A 103 4.29 -9.95 -2.96
N GLU A 104 3.29 -9.11 -3.19
CA GLU A 104 1.86 -9.24 -2.84
C GLU A 104 1.06 -8.49 -3.90
N LEU A 105 0.16 -9.16 -4.60
CA LEU A 105 -0.67 -8.53 -5.63
C LEU A 105 -2.05 -9.17 -5.71
N ALA A 106 -2.98 -8.68 -4.89
CA ALA A 106 -4.39 -9.06 -4.92
C ALA A 106 -5.35 -7.90 -5.29
N ASP A 107 -4.87 -6.65 -5.27
CA ASP A 107 -5.68 -5.48 -5.55
C ASP A 107 -6.04 -5.38 -7.04
N GLN A 108 -7.34 -5.51 -7.34
CA GLN A 108 -7.83 -5.55 -8.72
C GLN A 108 -7.66 -4.21 -9.46
N GLU A 109 -7.65 -3.08 -8.75
CA GLU A 109 -7.43 -1.78 -9.39
C GLU A 109 -5.98 -1.61 -9.82
N LEU A 110 -5.06 -2.06 -8.97
CA LEU A 110 -3.64 -2.10 -9.31
C LEU A 110 -3.37 -3.03 -10.49
N VAL A 111 -3.94 -4.24 -10.49
CA VAL A 111 -3.79 -5.19 -11.61
C VAL A 111 -4.29 -4.58 -12.91
N ALA A 112 -5.49 -3.99 -12.92
CA ALA A 112 -6.03 -3.34 -14.11
C ALA A 112 -5.12 -2.21 -14.62
N ARG A 113 -4.60 -1.36 -13.73
CA ARG A 113 -3.67 -0.28 -14.10
C ARG A 113 -2.36 -0.79 -14.68
N LEU A 114 -1.82 -1.88 -14.15
CA LEU A 114 -0.59 -2.50 -14.66
C LEU A 114 -0.82 -3.11 -16.05
N GLN A 115 -1.97 -3.76 -16.30
CA GLN A 115 -2.31 -4.30 -17.62
C GLN A 115 -2.36 -3.20 -18.70
N ASP A 116 -2.80 -1.99 -18.34
CA ASP A 116 -2.90 -0.84 -19.23
C ASP A 116 -1.57 -0.05 -19.38
N SER A 117 -0.49 -0.53 -18.77
CA SER A 117 0.80 0.18 -18.70
C SER A 117 1.93 -0.60 -19.39
N PRO A 118 2.01 -0.59 -20.75
CA PRO A 118 2.99 -1.39 -21.50
C PRO A 118 4.45 -0.92 -21.31
N PHE A 119 4.65 0.25 -20.69
CA PHE A 119 5.96 0.81 -20.34
C PHE A 119 6.44 0.36 -18.95
N VAL A 120 5.71 -0.53 -18.28
CA VAL A 120 6.09 -1.13 -17.00
C VAL A 120 6.75 -2.49 -17.25
N HIS A 121 7.86 -2.73 -16.56
CA HIS A 121 8.50 -4.03 -16.41
C HIS A 121 8.35 -4.47 -14.96
N LEU A 122 7.75 -5.63 -14.72
CA LEU A 122 7.38 -6.08 -13.40
C LEU A 122 8.13 -7.37 -13.01
N ILE A 123 8.75 -7.37 -11.83
CA ILE A 123 9.14 -8.59 -11.15
C ILE A 123 8.07 -8.90 -10.10
N LEU A 124 7.38 -10.05 -10.22
CA LEU A 124 6.39 -10.51 -9.25
C LEU A 124 6.93 -11.71 -8.48
N SER A 125 6.97 -11.59 -7.16
CA SER A 125 7.33 -12.65 -6.23
C SER A 125 6.13 -13.13 -5.41
N ASN A 126 6.25 -14.33 -4.83
CA ASN A 126 5.28 -14.86 -3.88
C ASN A 126 5.44 -14.29 -2.46
N THR A 127 4.30 -14.14 -1.78
CA THR A 127 4.19 -13.64 -0.40
C THR A 127 4.47 -14.68 0.68
N GLY A 128 4.54 -15.96 0.33
CA GLY A 128 4.61 -17.04 1.31
C GLY A 128 5.14 -18.34 0.73
N PRO A 129 4.82 -19.50 1.32
CA PRO A 129 5.29 -20.78 0.82
C PRO A 129 4.73 -21.13 -0.57
N ASP A 130 3.65 -20.45 -0.99
CA ASP A 130 2.98 -20.64 -2.28
C ASP A 130 2.55 -19.30 -2.91
N ASP A 131 1.87 -19.40 -4.06
CA ASP A 131 1.37 -18.30 -4.89
C ASP A 131 -0.15 -18.07 -4.69
N ALA A 132 -0.76 -18.58 -3.61
CA ALA A 132 -2.21 -18.69 -3.53
C ALA A 132 -2.96 -17.35 -3.65
N THR A 133 -2.41 -16.28 -3.07
CA THR A 133 -3.02 -14.93 -3.07
C THR A 133 -2.83 -14.18 -4.39
N ASP A 134 -1.73 -14.47 -5.09
CA ASP A 134 -1.30 -13.69 -6.27
C ASP A 134 -1.63 -14.41 -7.59
N LYS A 135 -1.93 -15.72 -7.53
CA LYS A 135 -2.14 -16.58 -8.71
C LYS A 135 -3.09 -15.98 -9.74
N GLN A 136 -4.21 -15.40 -9.31
CA GLN A 136 -5.18 -14.79 -10.22
C GLN A 136 -4.61 -13.53 -10.89
N ALA A 137 -4.03 -12.63 -10.11
CA ALA A 137 -3.42 -11.40 -10.63
C ALA A 137 -2.27 -11.72 -11.60
N ARG A 138 -1.40 -12.67 -11.22
CA ARG A 138 -0.30 -13.15 -12.05
C ARG A 138 -0.81 -13.70 -13.38
N ALA A 139 -1.82 -14.56 -13.37
CA ALA A 139 -2.42 -15.09 -14.60
C ALA A 139 -2.98 -13.98 -15.50
N LEU A 140 -3.65 -12.98 -14.92
CA LEU A 140 -4.17 -11.83 -15.67
C LEU A 140 -3.05 -10.98 -16.29
N LEU A 141 -1.93 -10.79 -15.59
CA LEU A 141 -0.80 -10.02 -16.08
C LEU A 141 -0.02 -10.77 -17.17
N HIS A 142 0.20 -12.07 -17.03
CA HIS A 142 0.81 -12.91 -18.10
C HIS A 142 -0.06 -12.99 -19.36
N ALA A 143 -1.39 -12.91 -19.21
CA ALA A 143 -2.31 -12.84 -20.34
C ALA A 143 -2.34 -11.45 -21.01
N SER A 144 -1.72 -10.44 -20.40
CA SER A 144 -1.63 -9.07 -20.93
C SER A 144 -0.38 -8.89 -21.79
N ARG A 145 -0.13 -7.66 -22.26
CA ARG A 145 1.10 -7.29 -22.99
C ARG A 145 2.24 -6.80 -22.08
N LEU A 146 2.04 -6.86 -20.76
CA LEU A 146 3.02 -6.41 -19.78
C LEU A 146 4.26 -7.31 -19.80
N ASP A 147 5.45 -6.72 -19.69
CA ASP A 147 6.67 -7.48 -19.43
C ASP A 147 6.73 -7.86 -17.94
N ILE A 148 6.47 -9.13 -17.65
CA ILE A 148 6.42 -9.68 -16.29
C ILE A 148 7.37 -10.85 -16.13
N THR A 149 8.17 -10.81 -15.07
CA THR A 149 9.07 -11.88 -14.64
C THR A 149 8.63 -12.42 -13.28
N ASP A 150 8.39 -13.72 -13.22
CA ASP A 150 8.06 -14.39 -11.96
C ASP A 150 9.33 -14.76 -11.19
N ARG A 151 9.46 -14.27 -9.95
CA ARG A 151 10.54 -14.61 -9.02
C ARG A 151 9.97 -15.37 -7.81
N MET A 152 9.68 -16.65 -8.03
CA MET A 152 9.10 -17.52 -7.00
C MET A 152 10.19 -18.11 -6.10
N LEU A 153 10.06 -17.89 -4.79
CA LEU A 153 10.96 -18.39 -3.77
C LEU A 153 10.38 -19.63 -3.07
N LYS A 154 11.28 -20.49 -2.57
CA LYS A 154 10.90 -21.68 -1.80
C LYS A 154 10.37 -21.31 -0.42
N SER A 155 9.63 -22.22 0.19
CA SER A 155 9.15 -22.11 1.58
C SER A 155 10.27 -21.68 2.55
N GLY A 156 9.94 -20.77 3.45
CA GLY A 156 10.90 -20.12 4.36
C GLY A 156 11.55 -18.85 3.81
N HIS A 157 11.31 -18.51 2.54
CA HIS A 157 11.75 -17.26 1.92
C HIS A 157 10.56 -16.51 1.33
N ILE A 158 10.51 -15.21 1.60
CA ILE A 158 9.56 -14.29 0.97
C ILE A 158 10.32 -13.44 -0.04
N GLY A 159 9.77 -13.23 -1.23
CA GLY A 159 10.37 -12.37 -2.25
C GLY A 159 10.25 -10.89 -1.93
N HIS A 160 10.24 -10.56 -0.64
CA HIS A 160 10.09 -9.21 -0.13
C HIS A 160 11.27 -8.37 -0.59
N LEU A 161 10.98 -7.48 -1.54
CA LEU A 161 11.91 -6.44 -1.96
C LEU A 161 11.76 -5.30 -0.97
N ARG A 162 12.63 -5.30 0.04
CA ARG A 162 12.72 -4.26 1.06
C ARG A 162 13.94 -3.40 0.76
N PHE A 163 13.75 -2.19 0.25
CA PHE A 163 14.62 -1.10 0.70
C PHE A 163 14.16 -0.83 2.14
N LYS A 164 15.02 -1.10 3.15
CA LYS A 164 14.72 -1.11 4.60
C LYS A 164 13.61 -0.10 4.98
N GLU A 165 12.38 -0.51 5.29
CA GLU A 165 11.82 -0.80 6.62
C GLU A 165 10.32 -1.14 6.43
N SER A 166 9.70 -1.86 7.36
CA SER A 166 8.41 -2.55 7.24
C SER A 166 7.21 -1.70 6.79
N CYS A 167 6.65 -2.00 5.61
CA CYS A 167 5.27 -1.80 5.14
C CYS A 167 5.12 -2.47 3.76
N THR A 168 3.92 -2.69 3.22
CA THR A 168 3.75 -3.18 1.85
C THR A 168 4.25 -2.10 0.88
N TRP A 169 5.44 -2.29 0.30
CA TRP A 169 6.10 -1.31 -0.57
C TRP A 169 6.03 -1.72 -2.03
N ILE A 170 5.55 -0.81 -2.88
CA ILE A 170 5.79 -0.85 -4.33
C ILE A 170 7.14 -0.18 -4.56
N SER A 171 8.16 -0.93 -4.97
CA SER A 171 9.43 -0.35 -5.43
C SER A 171 9.29 -0.07 -6.92
N MET A 172 9.09 1.20 -7.30
CA MET A 172 9.02 1.60 -8.71
C MET A 172 10.08 2.65 -9.03
N ALA A 173 10.94 2.36 -10.01
CA ALA A 173 11.93 3.28 -10.52
C ALA A 173 11.58 3.68 -11.96
N ILE A 174 11.67 4.97 -12.28
CA ILE A 174 11.47 5.47 -13.65
C ILE A 174 12.86 5.67 -14.27
N HIS A 175 13.09 5.02 -15.41
CA HIS A 175 14.29 5.24 -16.22
C HIS A 175 13.89 5.92 -17.53
N ARG A 176 14.61 6.98 -17.91
CA ARG A 176 14.56 7.54 -19.27
C ARG A 176 15.69 6.91 -20.07
N GLN A 177 15.39 6.30 -21.20
CA GLN A 177 16.40 6.08 -22.23
C GLN A 177 16.60 7.42 -22.94
N CYS A 178 17.83 7.95 -22.87
CA CYS A 178 18.25 9.15 -23.60
C CYS A 178 18.38 8.88 -25.10
#